data_AF-A0A1V5ZAD9-F1
#
_entry.id   AF-A0A1V5ZAD9-F1
#
_cell.length_a   1.000
_cell.length_b   1.000
_cell.length_c   1.000
_cell.angle_alpha   90.00
_cell.angle_beta   90.00
_cell.angle_gamma   90.00
#
_symmetry.space_group_name_H-M   'P 1'
#
loop_
_entity.id
_entity.type
_entity.pdbx_description
1 polymer ?
#
loop_
_entity_poly.entity_id
_entity_poly.type
_entity_poly.pdbx_seq_one_letter_code
_entity_poly.pdbx_strand_id
1 'polypeptide(L)'
;MSGTDEDAFQIIASSPEGVLQSELWKILGVDSRKCSRIVKKLLETDRIERIEYRQDGIKTFRLIAMKGPVDPYCLLAGDELIPCIACDEDCTVESCNKLLDWMYQLAISDAEESFSTSEKAEV
;
A
#
# COMPACT_ATOMS: atom_id res chain seq x y z
N MET A 1 -7.76 -16.01 13.70
CA MET A 1 -7.65 -14.55 13.54
C MET A 1 -8.51 -13.92 14.61
N SER A 2 -7.94 -12.98 15.36
CA SER A 2 -8.54 -12.43 16.57
C SER A 2 -9.30 -11.18 16.17
N GLY A 3 -10.63 -11.12 16.29
CA GLY A 3 -11.40 -9.92 15.92
C GLY A 3 -11.07 -8.68 16.76
N THR A 4 -9.91 -8.07 16.52
CA THR A 4 -9.31 -6.90 17.15
C THR A 4 -9.41 -5.70 16.21
N ASP A 5 -9.05 -4.53 16.73
CA ASP A 5 -9.02 -3.30 15.94
C ASP A 5 -7.97 -3.36 14.81
N GLU A 6 -6.84 -4.05 15.03
CA GLU A 6 -5.76 -4.18 14.05
C GLU A 6 -6.08 -5.18 12.94
N ASP A 7 -6.68 -6.33 13.28
CA ASP A 7 -7.15 -7.32 12.29
C ASP A 7 -8.17 -6.66 11.33
N ALA A 8 -9.06 -5.82 11.86
CA ALA A 8 -10.03 -5.09 11.05
C ALA A 8 -9.37 -4.08 10.12
N PHE A 9 -8.40 -3.33 10.61
CA PHE A 9 -7.65 -2.39 9.78
C PHE A 9 -6.88 -3.12 8.67
N GLN A 10 -6.17 -4.19 8.98
CA GLN A 10 -5.43 -5.00 8.00
C GLN A 10 -6.33 -5.50 6.86
N ILE A 11 -7.53 -6.00 7.18
CA ILE A 11 -8.50 -6.44 6.18
C ILE A 11 -8.94 -5.27 5.28
N ILE A 12 -9.22 -4.10 5.86
CA ILE A 12 -9.63 -2.92 5.10
C ILE A 12 -8.48 -2.41 4.22
N ALA A 13 -7.25 -2.34 4.76
CA ALA A 13 -6.07 -1.83 4.06
C ALA A 13 -5.59 -2.75 2.94
N SER A 14 -5.83 -4.06 3.05
CA SER A 14 -5.50 -5.05 2.01
C SER A 14 -6.48 -5.02 0.82
N SER A 15 -7.58 -4.26 0.91
CA SER A 15 -8.57 -4.12 -0.17
C SER A 15 -8.46 -2.73 -0.81
N PRO A 16 -7.88 -2.60 -2.02
CA PRO A 16 -7.75 -1.31 -2.71
C PRO A 16 -9.09 -0.60 -2.93
N GLU A 17 -10.14 -1.39 -3.18
CA GLU A 17 -11.52 -0.93 -3.40
C GLU A 17 -12.28 -0.70 -2.08
N GLY A 18 -11.67 -0.97 -0.94
CA GLY A 18 -12.30 -0.95 0.38
C GLY A 18 -13.15 -2.19 0.67
N VAL A 19 -13.79 -2.19 1.85
CA VAL A 19 -14.60 -3.30 2.36
C VAL A 19 -15.97 -2.78 2.80
N LEU A 20 -17.04 -3.47 2.44
CA LEU A 20 -18.37 -3.10 2.92
C LEU A 20 -18.52 -3.39 4.41
N GLN A 21 -19.03 -2.43 5.18
CA GLN A 21 -19.25 -2.60 6.63
C GLN A 21 -20.23 -3.74 6.93
N SER A 22 -21.19 -3.98 6.02
CA SER A 22 -22.12 -5.12 6.09
C SER A 22 -21.46 -6.49 5.92
N GLU A 23 -20.25 -6.55 5.39
CA GLU A 23 -19.47 -7.78 5.20
C GLU A 23 -18.32 -7.92 6.21
N LEU A 24 -17.76 -6.80 6.68
CA LEU A 24 -16.58 -6.78 7.55
C LEU A 24 -16.72 -7.66 8.80
N TRP A 25 -17.89 -7.65 9.45
CA TRP A 25 -18.13 -8.48 10.65
C TRP A 25 -18.09 -9.98 10.35
N LYS A 26 -18.55 -10.39 9.15
CA LYS A 26 -18.49 -11.80 8.71
C LYS A 26 -17.05 -12.21 8.46
N ILE A 27 -16.26 -11.35 7.81
CA ILE A 27 -14.84 -11.58 7.53
C ILE A 27 -14.05 -11.69 8.84
N LEU A 28 -14.33 -10.79 9.80
CA LEU A 28 -13.69 -10.79 11.12
C LEU A 28 -14.15 -11.92 12.05
N GLY A 29 -15.24 -12.62 11.72
CA GLY A 29 -15.83 -13.62 12.61
C GLY A 29 -16.33 -13.03 13.94
N VAL A 30 -16.83 -11.79 13.93
CA VAL A 30 -17.36 -11.09 15.12
C VAL A 30 -18.82 -10.71 14.94
N ASP A 31 -19.51 -10.41 16.03
CA ASP A 31 -20.86 -9.86 15.95
C ASP A 31 -20.87 -8.42 15.40
N SER A 32 -22.00 -8.01 14.85
CA SER A 32 -22.17 -6.68 14.23
C SER A 32 -22.00 -5.52 15.20
N ARG A 33 -22.32 -5.68 16.50
CA ARG A 33 -22.11 -4.63 17.51
C ARG A 33 -20.63 -4.45 17.80
N LYS A 34 -19.88 -5.54 17.95
CA LYS A 34 -18.43 -5.51 18.11
C LYS A 34 -17.76 -4.88 16.89
N CYS A 35 -18.12 -5.30 15.68
CA CYS A 35 -17.61 -4.70 14.44
C CYS A 35 -17.89 -3.19 14.38
N SER A 36 -19.11 -2.75 14.70
CA SER A 36 -19.45 -1.32 14.73
C SER A 36 -18.58 -0.52 15.72
N ARG A 37 -18.25 -1.09 16.89
CA ARG A 37 -17.33 -0.46 17.86
C ARG A 37 -15.91 -0.35 17.31
N ILE A 38 -15.42 -1.39 16.63
CA ILE A 38 -14.10 -1.40 16.00
C ILE A 38 -14.03 -0.31 14.91
N VAL A 39 -15.01 -0.30 14.00
CA VAL A 39 -15.11 0.70 12.93
C VAL A 39 -15.17 2.12 13.49
N LYS A 40 -15.96 2.34 14.54
CA LYS A 40 -16.03 3.65 15.21
C LYS A 40 -14.67 4.13 15.72
N LYS A 41 -13.90 3.26 16.39
CA LYS A 41 -12.55 3.62 16.86
C LYS A 41 -11.59 3.92 15.72
N LEU A 42 -11.66 3.15 14.63
CA LEU A 42 -10.81 3.37 13.45
C LEU A 42 -11.15 4.69 12.75
N LEU A 43 -12.42 5.09 12.73
CA LEU A 43 -12.87 6.40 12.25
C LEU A 43 -12.39 7.53 13.19
N GLU A 44 -12.49 7.36 14.50
CA GLU A 44 -12.06 8.36 15.49
C GLU A 44 -10.54 8.57 15.53
N THR A 45 -9.77 7.60 15.04
CA THR A 45 -8.30 7.65 14.95
C THR A 45 -7.80 7.98 13.53
N ASP A 46 -8.71 8.42 12.64
CA ASP A 46 -8.43 8.77 11.23
C ASP A 46 -7.67 7.68 10.46
N ARG A 47 -7.85 6.41 10.85
CA ARG A 47 -7.23 5.28 10.14
C ARG A 47 -8.04 4.81 8.96
N ILE A 48 -9.35 5.05 8.96
CA ILE A 48 -10.24 4.66 7.88
C ILE A 48 -11.19 5.80 7.55
N GLU A 49 -11.72 5.77 6.33
CA GLU A 49 -12.82 6.61 5.88
C GLU A 49 -14.06 5.76 5.58
N ARG A 50 -15.24 6.37 5.67
CA ARG A 50 -16.50 5.76 5.25
C ARG A 50 -17.09 6.52 4.07
N ILE A 51 -17.45 5.79 3.03
CA ILE A 51 -18.12 6.32 1.84
C ILE A 51 -19.52 5.71 1.80
N GLU A 52 -20.54 6.54 1.57
CA GLU A 52 -21.90 6.03 1.38
C GLU A 52 -21.95 5.11 0.17
N TYR A 53 -22.48 3.90 0.38
CA TYR A 53 -22.62 2.90 -0.67
C TYR A 53 -24.05 2.34 -0.63
N ARG A 54 -24.61 2.02 -1.79
CA ARG A 54 -25.90 1.33 -1.89
C ARG A 54 -25.69 -0.01 -2.56
N GLN A 55 -26.08 -1.06 -1.87
CA GLN A 55 -26.12 -2.41 -2.41
C GLN A 55 -27.57 -2.86 -2.44
N ASP A 56 -28.10 -3.16 -3.64
CA ASP A 56 -29.46 -3.69 -3.81
C ASP A 56 -30.55 -2.84 -3.12
N GLY A 57 -30.39 -1.51 -3.14
CA GLY A 57 -31.31 -0.56 -2.49
C GLY A 57 -31.11 -0.40 -0.97
N ILE A 58 -30.26 -1.23 -0.34
CA ILE A 58 -29.89 -1.11 1.06
C ILE A 58 -28.73 -0.13 1.20
N LYS A 59 -28.91 0.91 2.02
CA LYS A 59 -27.86 1.86 2.36
C LYS A 59 -26.86 1.19 3.29
N THR A 60 -25.59 1.14 2.87
CA THR A 60 -24.45 0.66 3.65
C THR A 60 -23.28 1.63 3.50
N PHE A 61 -22.14 1.29 4.09
CA PHE A 61 -20.91 2.07 3.98
C PHE A 61 -19.79 1.20 3.44
N ARG A 62 -18.99 1.78 2.55
CA ARG A 62 -17.71 1.24 2.12
C ARG A 62 -16.62 1.88 2.97
N LEU A 63 -15.82 1.03 3.62
CA LEU A 63 -14.72 1.41 4.48
C LEU A 63 -13.44 1.36 3.64
N ILE A 64 -12.69 2.44 3.62
CA ILE A 64 -11.40 2.53 2.92
C ILE A 64 -10.34 2.89 3.95
N ALA A 65 -9.18 2.23 3.91
CA ALA A 65 -8.08 2.62 4.79
C ALA A 65 -7.54 3.98 4.35
N MET A 66 -7.40 4.92 5.29
CA MET A 66 -6.58 6.09 5.02
C MET A 66 -5.15 5.58 4.79
N LYS A 67 -4.60 5.91 3.63
CA LYS A 67 -3.17 5.75 3.43
C LYS A 67 -2.51 6.71 4.41
N GLY A 68 -1.68 6.16 5.30
CA GLY A 68 -0.77 6.99 6.09
C GLY A 68 0.10 7.85 5.17
N PRO A 69 0.91 8.76 5.73
CA PRO A 69 1.89 9.47 4.93
C PRO A 69 2.67 8.44 4.09
N VAL A 70 2.71 8.66 2.77
CA VAL A 70 3.46 7.81 1.87
C VAL A 70 4.90 7.80 2.35
N ASP A 71 5.48 6.63 2.53
CA ASP A 71 6.88 6.52 2.89
C ASP A 71 7.70 7.14 1.75
N PRO A 72 8.40 8.28 1.98
CA PRO A 72 9.17 8.94 0.92
C PRO A 72 10.30 8.04 0.41
N TYR A 73 10.75 7.06 1.20
CA TYR A 73 11.76 6.09 0.75
C TYR A 73 11.24 5.17 -0.37
N CYS A 74 9.91 5.01 -0.54
CA CYS A 74 9.35 4.30 -1.69
C CYS A 74 9.61 4.99 -3.04
N LEU A 75 10.08 6.24 -3.02
CA LEU A 75 10.46 7.00 -4.21
C LEU A 75 11.96 6.90 -4.54
N LEU A 76 12.70 6.10 -3.76
CA LEU A 76 14.15 5.92 -3.88
C LEU A 76 14.48 4.48 -4.30
N ALA A 77 15.57 4.30 -5.05
CA ALA A 77 16.31 3.05 -5.11
C ALA A 77 17.75 3.33 -4.68
N GLY A 78 18.17 2.71 -3.57
CA GLY A 78 19.39 3.14 -2.87
C GLY A 78 19.26 4.59 -2.40
N ASP A 79 20.23 5.42 -2.79
CA ASP A 79 20.25 6.86 -2.47
C ASP A 79 19.71 7.75 -3.61
N GLU A 80 19.19 7.15 -4.69
CA GLU A 80 18.74 7.87 -5.89
C GLU A 80 17.21 7.92 -6.01
N LEU A 81 16.67 9.09 -6.39
CA LEU A 81 15.25 9.27 -6.69
C LEU A 81 14.87 8.65 -8.03
N ILE A 82 13.68 8.04 -8.09
CA ILE A 82 13.11 7.50 -9.32
C ILE A 82 13.06 8.63 -10.39
N PRO A 83 13.71 8.46 -11.56
CA PRO A 83 13.82 9.52 -12.57
C PRO A 83 12.48 10.06 -13.08
N CYS A 84 11.44 9.21 -13.08
CA CYS A 84 10.12 9.57 -13.58
C CYS A 84 9.40 10.64 -12.72
N ILE A 85 9.85 10.90 -11.48
CA ILE A 85 9.25 11.89 -10.56
C ILE A 85 9.44 13.32 -11.07
N ALA A 86 10.60 13.60 -11.68
CA ALA A 86 10.98 14.92 -12.17
C ALA A 86 11.21 14.91 -13.69
N CYS A 87 10.61 13.94 -14.39
CA CYS A 87 10.71 13.87 -15.83
C CYS A 87 9.93 15.03 -16.47
N ASP A 88 10.59 15.73 -17.39
CA ASP A 88 10.03 16.78 -18.24
C ASP A 88 9.39 16.23 -19.52
N GLU A 89 9.40 14.91 -19.70
CA GLU A 89 8.72 14.22 -20.78
C GLU A 89 7.29 13.85 -20.33
N ASP A 90 6.31 13.97 -21.22
CA ASP A 90 4.92 13.50 -21.02
C ASP A 90 4.83 11.96 -21.01
N CYS A 91 5.71 11.31 -20.26
CA CYS A 91 5.83 9.86 -20.15
C CYS A 91 4.92 9.30 -19.06
N THR A 92 4.56 8.01 -19.18
CA THR A 92 4.02 7.23 -18.06
C THR A 92 5.10 6.31 -17.51
N VAL A 93 4.93 5.84 -16.26
CA VAL A 93 5.88 4.88 -15.63
C VAL A 93 6.11 3.65 -16.53
N GLU A 94 5.07 3.17 -17.20
CA GLU A 94 5.12 2.00 -18.10
C GLU A 94 5.89 2.25 -19.40
N SER A 95 6.11 3.51 -19.78
CA SER A 95 6.66 3.90 -21.08
C SER A 95 7.80 4.92 -21.00
N CYS A 96 8.39 5.12 -19.83
CA CYS A 96 9.46 6.09 -19.60
C CYS A 96 10.84 5.49 -19.91
N ASN A 97 11.51 6.02 -20.94
CA ASN A 97 12.86 5.55 -21.33
C ASN A 97 13.90 5.85 -20.25
N LYS A 98 13.87 7.04 -19.64
CA LYS A 98 14.79 7.42 -18.55
C LYS A 98 14.69 6.46 -17.36
N LEU A 99 13.48 6.02 -17.04
CA LEU A 99 13.25 5.04 -15.99
C LEU A 99 13.83 3.67 -16.36
N LEU A 100 13.60 3.21 -17.59
CA LEU A 100 14.12 1.94 -18.09
C LEU A 100 15.66 1.91 -18.08
N ASP A 101 16.30 2.96 -18.60
CA ASP A 101 17.76 3.06 -18.64
C ASP A 101 18.36 3.05 -17.22
N TRP A 102 17.73 3.76 -16.29
CA TRP A 102 18.14 3.77 -14.89
C TRP A 102 18.00 2.39 -14.22
N MET A 103 16.91 1.67 -14.49
CA MET A 103 16.75 0.29 -14.00
C MET A 103 17.88 -0.64 -14.50
N TYR A 104 18.33 -0.47 -15.75
CA TYR A 104 19.48 -1.21 -16.26
C TYR A 104 20.79 -0.80 -15.58
N GLN A 105 21.01 0.49 -15.32
CA GLN A 105 22.19 0.96 -14.61
C GLN A 105 22.28 0.38 -13.21
N LEU A 106 21.19 0.40 -12.45
CA LEU A 106 21.12 -0.23 -11.12
C LEU A 106 21.48 -1.72 -11.20
N ALA A 107 20.89 -2.45 -12.15
CA ALA A 107 21.17 -3.89 -12.31
C ALA A 107 22.64 -4.18 -12.68
N ILE A 108 23.28 -3.30 -13.46
CA ILE A 108 24.69 -3.42 -13.82
C ILE A 108 25.57 -3.12 -12.59
N SER A 109 25.29 -2.04 -11.87
CA SER A 109 26.03 -1.65 -10.67
C SER A 109 25.96 -2.73 -9.58
N ASP A 110 24.76 -3.28 -9.32
CA ASP A 110 24.58 -4.39 -8.38
C ASP A 110 25.43 -5.62 -8.78
N ALA A 111 25.49 -5.94 -10.08
CA ALA A 111 26.30 -7.03 -10.58
C ALA A 111 27.80 -6.77 -10.37
N GLU A 112 28.30 -5.58 -10.72
CA GLU A 112 29.71 -5.20 -10.54
C GLU A 112 30.15 -5.24 -9.07
N GLU A 113 29.30 -4.76 -8.15
CA GLU A 113 29.55 -4.84 -6.71
C GLU A 113 29.66 -6.29 -6.23
N SER A 114 28.79 -7.17 -6.74
CA SER A 114 28.82 -8.60 -6.40
C SER A 114 30.11 -9.30 -6.87
N PHE A 115 30.65 -8.93 -8.04
CA PHE A 115 31.93 -9.44 -8.53
C PHE A 115 33.11 -8.92 -7.69
N SER A 116 33.13 -7.61 -7.39
CA SER A 116 34.21 -6.99 -6.62
C SER A 116 34.33 -7.50 -5.17
N THR A 117 33.22 -7.97 -4.59
CA THR A 117 33.17 -8.56 -3.25
C THR A 117 33.68 -10.01 -3.26
N SER A 118 33.50 -10.73 -4.36
CA SER A 118 33.97 -12.11 -4.54
C SER A 118 35.50 -12.20 -4.68
N GLU A 119 36.13 -11.27 -5.40
CA GLU A 119 37.60 -11.20 -5.55
C GLU A 119 38.32 -10.81 -4.25
N LYS A 120 37.67 -10.10 -3.33
CA LYS A 120 38.26 -9.72 -2.04
C LYS A 120 38.19 -10.81 -0.96
N ALA A 121 37.41 -11.87 -1.17
CA ALA A 121 37.28 -12.97 -0.23
C ALA A 121 38.29 -14.13 -0.46
N GLU A 122 39.00 -14.11 -1.60
CA GLU A 122 40.00 -15.13 -1.97
C GLU A 122 41.46 -14.71 -1.71
N VAL A 123 41.71 -13.57 -1.04
CA VAL A 123 43.06 -13.11 -0.65
C VAL A 123 43.22 -13.06 0.87
#